data_AF-A0A7W1CPF6-F1
#
_entry.id   AF-A0A7W1CPF6-F1
#
_cell.length_a   1.000
_cell.length_b   1.000
_cell.length_c   1.000
_cell.angle_alpha   90.00
_cell.angle_beta   90.00
_cell.angle_gamma   90.00
#
_symmetry.space_group_name_H-M   'P 1'
#
loop_
_entity.id
_entity.type
_entity.pdbx_description
1 polymer ?
#
loop_
_entity_poly.entity_id
_entity_poly.type
_entity_poly.pdbx_seq_one_letter_code
_entity_poly.pdbx_strand_id
1 'polypeptide(L)'
;PELVLPASSTVRFDLRAVDVIHSFWIPGFRFKRDMFPGEETSFQVDVAGTTGAWADTGVCAEFCGLDHHRMRFSVRIVTPEDFAAWRRSGAAGDE
;
A
#
# COMPACT_ATOMS: atom_id res chain seq x y z
N PRO A 1 6.97 7.42 -3.46
CA PRO A 1 6.00 7.36 -2.33
C PRO A 1 6.40 6.26 -1.33
N GLU A 2 6.07 6.45 -0.05
CA GLU A 2 6.25 5.46 1.02
C GLU A 2 4.89 5.12 1.63
N LEU A 3 4.58 3.83 1.73
CA LEU A 3 3.44 3.29 2.47
C LEU A 3 3.92 2.89 3.87
N VAL A 4 3.41 3.56 4.89
CA VAL A 4 3.70 3.22 6.30
C VAL A 4 2.51 2.46 6.89
N LEU A 5 2.75 1.30 7.50
CA LEU A 5 1.72 0.44 8.10
C LEU A 5 1.99 0.21 9.60
N PRO A 6 0.95 0.16 10.44
CA PRO A 6 1.12 -0.21 11.85
C PRO A 6 1.16 -1.74 12.02
N ALA A 7 2.11 -2.24 12.82
CA ALA A 7 2.25 -3.66 13.18
C ALA A 7 1.18 -4.16 14.18
N SER A 8 0.08 -3.43 14.37
CA SER A 8 -0.92 -3.69 15.40
C SER A 8 -1.95 -4.76 15.02
N SER A 9 -2.22 -4.99 13.73
CA SER A 9 -3.33 -5.84 13.30
C SER A 9 -3.38 -6.05 11.78
N THR A 10 -4.42 -6.76 11.34
CA THR A 10 -4.93 -6.72 9.97
C THR A 10 -5.16 -5.29 9.47
N VAL A 11 -4.59 -4.98 8.30
CA VAL A 11 -4.79 -3.75 7.54
C VAL A 11 -5.76 -4.04 6.40
N ARG A 12 -6.79 -3.21 6.25
CA ARG A 12 -7.67 -3.21 5.08
C ARG A 12 -7.21 -2.15 4.09
N PHE A 13 -7.07 -2.55 2.83
CA PHE A 13 -6.86 -1.65 1.70
C PHE A 13 -8.19 -1.51 0.96
N ASP A 14 -8.68 -0.28 0.86
CA ASP A 14 -9.78 0.10 -0.02
C ASP A 14 -9.18 0.79 -1.24
N LEU A 15 -9.50 0.26 -2.42
CA LEU A 15 -8.80 0.56 -3.66
C LEU A 15 -9.78 0.98 -4.76
N ARG A 16 -9.45 2.08 -5.44
CA ARG A 16 -10.15 2.58 -6.60
C ARG A 16 -9.14 3.18 -7.59
N ALA A 17 -9.34 2.95 -8.89
CA ALA A 17 -8.57 3.66 -9.90
C ALA A 17 -9.29 4.94 -10.35
N VAL A 18 -8.52 5.98 -10.67
CA VAL A 18 -9.06 7.29 -11.11
C VAL A 18 -9.13 7.37 -12.64
N ASP A 19 -8.24 6.67 -13.35
CA ASP A 19 -8.02 6.83 -14.78
C ASP A 19 -8.21 5.52 -15.57
N VAL A 20 -7.29 4.56 -15.44
CA VAL A 20 -7.27 3.27 -16.14
C VAL A 20 -7.15 2.13 -15.14
N ILE A 21 -7.14 0.90 -15.60
CA ILE A 21 -6.95 -0.26 -14.72
C ILE A 21 -5.52 -0.26 -14.18
N HIS A 22 -5.38 -0.50 -12.88
CA HIS A 22 -4.10 -0.74 -12.20
C HIS A 22 -4.19 -2.05 -11.40
N SER A 23 -3.08 -2.49 -10.81
CA SER A 23 -3.09 -3.60 -9.85
C SER A 23 -2.15 -3.31 -8.71
N PHE A 24 -2.68 -3.20 -7.49
CA PHE A 24 -1.89 -2.92 -6.30
C PHE A 24 -1.27 -4.22 -5.81
N TRP A 25 0.07 -4.25 -5.76
CA TRP A 25 0.80 -5.45 -5.35
C TRP A 25 2.03 -5.15 -4.50
N ILE A 26 2.13 -5.85 -3.38
CA ILE A 26 3.35 -5.96 -2.57
C ILE A 26 3.74 -7.44 -2.60
N PRO A 27 4.84 -7.84 -3.28
CA PRO A 27 5.21 -9.24 -3.49
C PRO A 27 5.19 -10.11 -2.22
N GLY A 28 5.72 -9.59 -1.10
CA GLY A 28 5.78 -10.30 0.18
C GLY A 28 4.43 -10.58 0.81
N PHE A 29 3.36 -9.86 0.44
CA PHE A 29 2.00 -10.15 0.89
C PHE A 29 1.36 -11.28 0.08
N ARG A 30 1.98 -11.73 -1.02
CA ARG A 30 1.54 -12.84 -1.88
C ARG A 30 0.10 -12.72 -2.39
N PHE A 31 -0.43 -11.50 -2.36
CA PHE A 31 -1.76 -11.16 -2.81
C PHE A 31 -1.70 -9.85 -3.58
N LYS A 32 -2.38 -9.82 -4.73
CA LYS A 32 -2.58 -8.61 -5.53
C LYS A 32 -4.06 -8.37 -5.75
N ARG A 33 -4.44 -7.11 -5.93
CA ARG A 33 -5.82 -6.73 -6.27
C ARG A 33 -5.81 -5.71 -7.40
N ASP A 34 -6.57 -6.02 -8.44
CA ASP A 34 -6.80 -5.10 -9.56
C ASP A 34 -7.76 -3.99 -9.13
N MET A 35 -7.52 -2.80 -9.67
CA MET A 35 -8.23 -1.56 -9.38
C MET A 35 -8.90 -1.09 -10.67
N PHE A 36 -10.19 -0.80 -10.62
CA PHE A 36 -10.98 -0.43 -11.79
C PHE A 36 -11.55 0.99 -11.65
N PRO A 37 -11.60 1.78 -12.73
CA PRO A 37 -12.33 3.04 -12.72
C PRO A 37 -13.82 2.83 -12.46
N GLY A 38 -14.39 3.54 -11.49
CA GLY A 38 -15.82 3.48 -11.16
C GLY A 38 -16.24 2.37 -10.20
N GLU A 39 -15.31 1.50 -9.76
CA GLU A 39 -15.57 0.44 -8.79
C GLU A 39 -14.63 0.52 -7.59
N GLU A 40 -15.13 0.15 -6.42
CA GLU A 40 -14.31 -0.05 -5.23
C GLU A 40 -14.00 -1.53 -5.05
N THR A 41 -12.73 -1.84 -4.83
CA THR A 41 -12.30 -3.18 -4.43
C THR A 41 -11.59 -3.08 -3.10
N SER A 42 -11.55 -4.18 -2.35
CA SER A 42 -10.80 -4.21 -1.11
C SER A 42 -10.16 -5.56 -0.87
N PHE A 43 -9.15 -5.55 0.01
CA PHE A 43 -8.59 -6.75 0.60
C PHE A 43 -7.96 -6.43 1.95
N GLN A 44 -7.61 -7.48 2.68
CA GLN A 44 -7.00 -7.37 4.00
C GLN A 44 -5.71 -8.17 4.05
N VAL A 45 -4.73 -7.66 4.80
CA VAL A 45 -3.46 -8.34 5.07
C VAL A 45 -3.18 -8.25 6.55
N ASP A 46 -2.84 -9.39 7.16
CA ASP A 46 -2.30 -9.40 8.52
C ASP A 46 -0.82 -9.04 8.50
N VAL A 47 -0.47 -7.96 9.21
CA VAL A 47 0.90 -7.48 9.39
C VAL A 47 1.31 -7.48 10.86
N ALA A 48 0.51 -8.11 11.73
CA ALA A 48 0.77 -8.17 13.16
C ALA A 48 2.15 -8.80 13.45
N GLY A 49 2.88 -8.19 14.38
CA GLY A 49 4.18 -8.70 14.82
C GLY A 49 5.32 -8.53 13.81
N THR A 50 5.10 -7.89 12.66
CA THR A 50 6.18 -7.59 11.71
C THR A 50 6.57 -6.12 11.76
N THR A 51 7.86 -5.81 11.87
CA THR A 51 8.38 -4.43 11.93
C THR A 51 9.64 -4.27 11.09
N GLY A 52 9.90 -3.05 10.64
CA GLY A 52 11.06 -2.67 9.84
C GLY A 52 10.71 -2.25 8.41
N ALA A 53 11.76 -1.93 7.64
CA ALA A 53 11.63 -1.77 6.20
C ALA A 53 11.20 -3.12 5.61
N TRP A 54 10.12 -3.13 4.85
CA TRP A 54 9.70 -4.35 4.16
C TRP A 54 10.67 -4.64 3.03
N ALA A 55 11.07 -5.90 2.87
CA ALA A 55 12.09 -6.27 1.88
C ALA A 55 11.63 -6.02 0.43
N ASP A 56 10.32 -6.10 0.18
CA ASP A 56 9.75 -5.92 -1.14
C ASP A 56 9.30 -4.48 -1.41
N THR A 57 9.55 -4.06 -2.65
CA THR A 57 8.97 -2.83 -3.22
C THR A 57 7.54 -3.10 -3.67
N GLY A 58 6.60 -2.25 -3.28
CA GLY A 58 5.25 -2.26 -3.84
C GLY A 58 5.26 -1.71 -5.26
N VAL A 59 4.45 -2.30 -6.14
CA VAL A 59 4.43 -1.97 -7.57
C VAL A 59 3.01 -1.98 -8.12
N CYS A 60 2.80 -1.27 -9.24
CA CYS A 60 1.67 -1.55 -10.12
C CYS A 60 1.95 -2.85 -10.90
N ALA A 61 1.06 -3.84 -10.83
CA ALA A 61 1.21 -5.16 -11.44
C ALA A 61 0.34 -5.38 -12.69
N GLU A 62 -0.32 -4.33 -13.18
CA GLU A 62 -1.12 -4.33 -14.41
C GLU A 62 -0.63 -3.21 -15.32
N PHE A 63 -0.43 -3.49 -16.61
CA PHE A 63 0.09 -2.49 -17.53
C PHE A 63 -0.91 -1.35 -17.69
N CYS A 64 -0.52 -0.15 -17.24
CA CYS A 64 -1.40 1.02 -17.14
C CYS A 64 -0.95 2.21 -18.00
N GLY A 65 0.00 1.99 -18.92
CA GLY A 65 0.49 3.02 -19.85
C GLY A 65 2.01 3.18 -19.88
N LEU A 66 2.49 4.23 -20.53
CA LEU A 66 3.92 4.43 -20.82
C LEU A 66 4.78 4.54 -19.55
N ASP A 67 4.26 5.24 -18.53
CA ASP A 67 4.96 5.44 -17.25
C ASP A 67 4.72 4.30 -16.24
N HIS A 68 4.08 3.19 -16.65
CA HIS A 68 3.77 2.05 -15.78
C HIS A 68 4.96 1.58 -14.92
N HIS A 69 6.15 1.50 -15.52
CA HIS A 69 7.38 1.07 -14.84
C HIS A 69 7.79 1.95 -13.64
N ARG A 70 7.32 3.20 -13.58
CA ARG A 70 7.63 4.17 -12.53
C ARG A 70 6.70 4.03 -11.32
N MET A 71 5.60 3.30 -11.45
CA MET A 71 4.62 3.10 -10.38
C MET A 71 5.13 2.10 -9.34
N ARG A 72 6.03 2.60 -8.49
CA ARG A 72 6.70 1.84 -7.43
C ARG A 72 6.66 2.64 -6.13
N PHE A 73 6.55 1.96 -5.00
CA PHE A 73 6.55 2.58 -3.67
C PHE A 73 7.26 1.71 -2.64
N SER A 74 7.89 2.33 -1.65
CA SER A 74 8.48 1.62 -0.52
C SER A 74 7.42 1.29 0.52
N VAL A 75 7.65 0.22 1.29
CA VAL A 75 6.76 -0.18 2.40
C VAL A 75 7.57 -0.23 3.68
N ARG A 76 7.04 0.39 4.75
CA ARG A 76 7.66 0.38 6.07
C ARG A 76 6.60 0.02 7.12
N ILE A 77 6.86 -1.02 7.90
CA ILE A 77 5.96 -1.45 8.96
C ILE A 77 6.56 -1.04 10.29
N VAL A 78 5.79 -0.32 11.10
CA VAL A 78 6.28 0.31 12.34
C VAL A 78 5.42 -0.07 13.53
N THR A 79 5.91 0.21 14.73
CA THR A 79 5.11 0.03 15.95
C THR A 79 3.87 0.94 15.92
N PRO A 80 2.80 0.62 16.66
CA PRO A 80 1.61 1.47 16.74
C PRO A 80 1.93 2.89 17.24
N GLU A 81 2.89 3.00 18.16
CA GLU A 81 3.37 4.27 18.70
C GLU A 81 4.08 5.11 17.63
N ASP A 82 4.97 4.48 16.87
CA ASP A 82 5.70 5.12 15.76
C ASP A 82 4.75 5.50 14.62
N PHE A 83 3.74 4.66 14.33
CA PHE A 83 2.71 4.98 13.35
C PHE A 83 1.91 6.22 13.77
N ALA A 84 1.51 6.29 15.04
CA ALA A 84 0.81 7.46 15.57
C ALA A 84 1.69 8.72 15.53
N ALA A 85 3.00 8.60 15.78
CA ALA A 85 3.94 9.70 15.64
C ALA A 85 4.09 10.16 14.18
N TRP A 86 4.22 9.21 13.25
CA TRP A 86 4.28 9.49 11.80
C TRP A 86 3.01 10.17 11.28
N ARG A 87 1.82 9.77 11.77
CA ARG A 87 0.57 10.45 11.41
C ARG A 87 0.52 11.90 11.89
N ARG A 88 1.06 12.19 13.08
CA ARG A 88 1.07 13.55 13.64
C ARG A 88 2.09 14.47 12.96
N SER A 89 3.13 13.94 12.32
CA SER A 89 4.14 14.78 11.66
C SER A 89 3.68 15.37 10.33
N GLY A 90 2.43 15.13 9.90
CA GLY A 90 1.91 15.59 8.61
C GLY A 90 2.49 14.82 7.41
N ALA A 91 3.26 13.75 7.66
CA ALA A 91 3.77 12.85 6.63
C ALA A 91 2.72 11.85 6.13
N ALA A 92 1.65 11.64 6.92
CA ALA A 92 0.42 11.04 6.44
C ALA A 92 -0.34 12.13 5.70
N GLY A 93 -0.25 12.16 4.37
CA GLY A 93 -1.03 13.09 3.55
C GLY A 93 -2.52 12.93 3.85
N ASP A 94 -3.19 14.06 4.10
CA ASP A 94 -4.65 14.14 4.16
C ASP A 94 -5.22 13.88 2.76
N GLU A 95 -5.93 12.78 2.58
CA GLU A 95 -6.93 12.60 1.52
C GLU A 95 -8.09 11.74 2.02
#